data_AF-K8P064-F1
#
_entry.id   AF-K8P064-F1
#
_cell.length_a   1.000
_cell.length_b   1.000
_cell.length_c   1.000
_cell.angle_alpha   90.00
_cell.angle_beta   90.00
_cell.angle_gamma   90.00
#
_symmetry.space_group_name_H-M   'P 1'
#
loop_
_entity.id
_entity.type
_entity.pdbx_description
1 polymer ?
#
loop_
_entity_poly.entity_id
_entity_poly.type
_entity_poly.pdbx_seq_one_letter_code
_entity_poly.pdbx_strand_id
1 'polypeptide(L)'
;MKLSLVQEQAITARIALVVGAEEFDRLFLGIAFSEVEGDILFAHAYDDDCAAEIEDKYAEHLATLASGILDRKIGIVMVLPKVTSH
;
A
#
# COMPACT_ATOMS: atom_id res chain seq x y z
N MET A 1 -2.87 -14.40 2.22
CA MET A 1 -1.44 -14.60 2.54
C MET A 1 -0.97 -13.38 3.28
N LYS A 2 -0.65 -13.52 4.57
CA LYS A 2 -0.07 -12.42 5.33
C LYS A 2 1.30 -12.06 4.77
N LEU A 3 1.57 -10.78 4.62
CA LEU A 3 2.90 -10.32 4.25
C LEU A 3 3.86 -10.55 5.40
N SER A 4 5.07 -10.97 5.07
CA SER A 4 6.19 -10.89 6.02
C SER A 4 6.61 -9.43 6.17
N LEU A 5 7.24 -9.11 7.31
CA LEU A 5 7.78 -7.77 7.56
C LEU A 5 8.71 -7.30 6.42
N VAL A 6 9.53 -8.20 5.88
CA VAL A 6 10.47 -7.87 4.79
C VAL A 6 9.71 -7.53 3.50
N GLN A 7 8.62 -8.22 3.20
CA GLN A 7 7.81 -7.94 2.01
C GLN A 7 7.09 -6.59 2.14
N GLU A 8 6.49 -6.33 3.30
CA GLU A 8 5.87 -5.03 3.60
C GLU A 8 6.90 -3.90 3.49
N GLN A 9 8.06 -4.03 4.13
CA GLN A 9 9.15 -3.04 4.05
C GLN A 9 9.64 -2.82 2.62
N ALA A 10 9.73 -3.87 1.81
CA ALA A 10 10.13 -3.75 0.41
C ALA A 10 9.09 -2.96 -0.42
N ILE A 11 7.80 -3.19 -0.19
CA ILE A 11 6.72 -2.44 -0.85
C ILE A 11 6.77 -0.97 -0.44
N THR A 12 6.85 -0.70 0.87
CA THR A 12 6.92 0.66 1.43
C THR A 12 8.14 1.43 0.93
N ALA A 13 9.32 0.81 0.90
CA ALA A 13 10.53 1.44 0.38
C ALA A 13 10.43 1.73 -1.13
N ARG A 14 9.79 0.83 -1.89
CA ARG A 14 9.65 1.00 -3.34
C ARG A 14 8.66 2.09 -3.70
N ILE A 15 7.53 2.21 -3.00
CA ILE A 15 6.60 3.31 -3.25
C ILE A 15 7.20 4.65 -2.83
N ALA A 16 7.96 4.72 -1.73
CA ALA A 16 8.68 5.92 -1.31
C ALA A 16 9.65 6.44 -2.40
N LEU A 17 10.34 5.52 -3.08
CA LEU A 17 11.21 5.86 -4.22
C LEU A 17 10.42 6.44 -5.40
N VAL A 18 9.20 5.95 -5.64
CA VAL A 18 8.36 6.37 -6.77
C VAL A 18 7.72 7.74 -6.53
N VAL A 19 7.17 7.96 -5.34
CA VAL A 19 6.39 9.18 -5.03
C VAL A 19 7.26 10.33 -4.53
N GLY A 20 8.46 10.02 -4.02
CA GLY A 20 9.36 11.01 -3.43
C GLY A 20 9.01 11.35 -1.98
N ALA A 21 9.93 12.03 -1.30
CA ALA A 21 9.86 12.22 0.15
C ALA A 21 8.64 13.03 0.62
N GLU A 22 8.31 14.13 -0.06
CA GLU A 22 7.20 15.02 0.33
C GLU A 22 5.84 14.33 0.20
N GLU A 23 5.61 13.65 -0.92
CA GLU A 23 4.36 12.95 -1.16
C GLU A 23 4.23 11.70 -0.28
N PHE A 24 5.35 11.01 -0.04
CA PHE A 24 5.38 9.89 0.90
C PHE A 24 5.03 10.33 2.32
N ASP A 25 5.60 11.42 2.80
CA ASP A 25 5.29 11.98 4.13
C ASP A 25 3.84 12.45 4.24
N ARG A 26 3.28 13.01 3.16
CA ARG A 26 1.90 13.50 3.16
C ARG A 26 0.86 12.37 3.13
N LEU A 27 1.02 11.38 2.25
CA LEU A 27 -0.01 10.38 1.98
C LEU A 27 0.28 9.03 2.62
N PHE A 28 1.53 8.60 2.57
CA PHE A 28 1.93 7.25 2.95
C PHE A 28 2.46 7.17 4.39
N LEU A 29 2.40 8.26 5.16
CA LEU A 29 2.85 8.26 6.55
C LEU A 29 2.05 7.24 7.36
N GLY A 30 2.78 6.25 7.88
CA GLY A 30 2.17 5.17 8.64
C GLY A 30 1.35 4.19 7.79
N ILE A 31 1.43 4.20 6.46
CA ILE A 31 0.82 3.15 5.62
C ILE A 31 1.27 1.76 6.10
N ALA A 32 0.36 0.80 6.11
CA ALA A 32 0.67 -0.60 6.41
C ALA A 32 0.11 -1.52 5.33
N PHE A 33 0.86 -2.55 4.95
CA PHE A 33 0.42 -3.56 3.99
C PHE A 33 0.28 -4.90 4.70
N SER A 34 -0.94 -5.41 4.83
CA SER A 34 -1.23 -6.53 5.73
C SER A 34 -1.16 -7.88 5.04
N GLU A 35 -1.91 -8.06 3.96
CA GLU A 35 -2.07 -9.35 3.32
C GLU A 35 -2.55 -9.26 1.86
N VAL A 36 -2.39 -10.38 1.17
CA VAL A 36 -2.95 -10.61 -0.16
C VAL A 36 -4.01 -11.70 -0.09
N GLU A 37 -5.26 -11.38 -0.44
CA GLU A 37 -6.33 -12.36 -0.62
C GLU A 37 -6.69 -12.47 -2.10
N GLY A 38 -6.58 -13.67 -2.69
CA GLY A 38 -6.69 -13.81 -4.15
C GLY A 38 -5.62 -12.99 -4.87
N ASP A 39 -6.02 -11.99 -5.64
CA ASP A 39 -5.17 -11.01 -6.31
C ASP A 39 -5.30 -9.59 -5.72
N ILE A 40 -5.90 -9.46 -4.54
CA ILE A 40 -6.15 -8.20 -3.84
C ILE A 40 -5.10 -8.01 -2.75
N LEU A 41 -4.33 -6.92 -2.82
CA LEU A 41 -3.47 -6.46 -1.73
C LEU A 41 -4.22 -5.47 -0.84
N PHE A 42 -4.17 -5.68 0.47
CA PHE A 42 -4.78 -4.79 1.46
C PHE A 42 -3.74 -3.79 2.00
N ALA A 43 -4.06 -2.50 1.89
CA ALA A 43 -3.28 -1.39 2.41
C ALA A 43 -4.12 -0.60 3.42
N HIS A 44 -3.50 -0.11 4.50
CA HIS A 44 -4.16 0.62 5.58
C HIS A 44 -3.54 2.01 5.73
N ALA A 45 -4.21 3.02 5.17
CA ALA A 45 -3.79 4.43 5.19
C ALA A 45 -4.14 5.10 6.52
N TYR A 46 -3.60 6.30 6.76
CA TYR A 46 -3.80 7.00 8.03
C TYR A 46 -5.27 7.32 8.32
N ASP A 47 -5.99 7.86 7.35
CA ASP A 47 -7.40 8.23 7.42
C ASP A 47 -8.11 8.02 6.06
N ASP A 48 -9.41 8.35 6.01
CA ASP A 48 -10.27 8.18 4.84
C ASP A 48 -9.79 9.03 3.64
N ASP A 49 -9.34 10.26 3.89
CA ASP A 49 -8.86 11.18 2.85
C ASP A 49 -7.57 10.64 2.21
N CYS A 50 -6.62 10.18 3.02
CA CYS A 50 -5.41 9.53 2.52
C CYS A 50 -5.74 8.23 1.79
N ALA A 51 -6.68 7.43 2.30
CA ALA A 51 -7.08 6.17 1.67
C ALA A 51 -7.63 6.41 0.26
N ALA A 52 -8.59 7.34 0.14
CA ALA A 52 -9.20 7.70 -1.13
C ALA A 52 -8.18 8.27 -2.13
N GLU A 53 -7.28 9.15 -1.67
CA GLU A 53 -6.28 9.74 -2.56
C GLU A 53 -5.21 8.72 -3.00
N ILE A 54 -4.80 7.79 -2.12
CA ILE A 54 -3.89 6.71 -2.49
C ILE A 54 -4.55 5.76 -3.49
N GLU A 55 -5.82 5.40 -3.26
CA GLU A 55 -6.57 4.52 -4.15
C GLU A 55 -6.68 5.13 -5.56
N ASP A 56 -7.09 6.40 -5.66
CA ASP A 56 -7.25 7.09 -6.95
C ASP A 56 -5.92 7.26 -7.70
N LYS A 57 -4.85 7.66 -7.01
CA LYS A 57 -3.60 8.05 -7.68
C LYS A 57 -2.58 6.93 -7.81
N TYR A 58 -2.58 5.97 -6.89
CA TYR A 58 -1.44 5.05 -6.72
C TYR A 58 -1.81 3.56 -6.70
N ALA A 59 -3.09 3.18 -6.69
CA ALA A 59 -3.48 1.76 -6.61
C ALA A 59 -2.89 0.91 -7.75
N GLU A 60 -2.94 1.37 -8.99
CA GLU A 60 -2.38 0.65 -10.14
C GLU A 60 -0.85 0.52 -10.07
N HIS A 61 -0.17 1.59 -9.62
CA HIS A 61 1.27 1.58 -9.42
C HIS A 61 1.66 0.61 -8.31
N LEU A 62 0.95 0.64 -7.17
CA LEU A 62 1.15 -0.28 -6.06
C LEU A 62 0.91 -1.73 -6.48
N ALA A 63 -0.11 -2.02 -7.28
CA ALA A 63 -0.38 -3.37 -7.80
C ALA A 63 0.81 -3.88 -8.62
N THR A 64 1.36 -3.04 -9.49
CA THR A 64 2.53 -3.38 -10.32
C THR A 64 3.77 -3.62 -9.46
N LEU A 65 4.05 -2.74 -8.50
CA LEU A 65 5.20 -2.86 -7.60
C LEU A 65 5.11 -4.11 -6.72
N ALA A 66 3.96 -4.31 -6.09
CA ALA A 66 3.70 -5.47 -5.24
C ALA A 66 3.77 -6.77 -6.04
N SER A 67 3.32 -6.77 -7.31
CA SER A 67 3.44 -7.95 -8.16
C SER A 67 4.90 -8.37 -8.36
N GLY A 68 5.78 -7.41 -8.62
CA GLY A 68 7.21 -7.67 -8.77
C GLY A 68 7.90 -8.09 -7.48
N ILE A 69 7.50 -7.52 -6.33
CA ILE A 69 8.12 -7.83 -5.02
C ILE A 69 7.67 -9.20 -4.50
N LEU A 70 6.41 -9.56 -4.72
CA LEU A 70 5.82 -10.80 -4.21
C LEU A 70 5.92 -11.97 -5.18
N ASP A 71 6.50 -11.75 -6.37
CA ASP A 71 6.61 -12.72 -7.47
C ASP A 71 5.26 -13.40 -7.79
N ARG A 72 4.19 -12.61 -7.81
CA ARG A 72 2.83 -13.06 -8.09
C ARG A 72 1.99 -11.92 -8.63
N LYS A 73 0.93 -12.22 -9.39
CA LYS A 73 -0.02 -11.19 -9.84
C LYS A 73 -0.79 -10.59 -8.66
N ILE A 74 -0.73 -9.27 -8.54
CA ILE A 74 -1.64 -8.43 -7.76
C ILE A 74 -2.45 -7.61 -8.77
N GLY A 75 -3.76 -7.83 -8.79
CA GLY A 75 -4.68 -7.18 -9.72
C GLY A 75 -5.27 -5.89 -9.16
N ILE A 76 -5.52 -5.85 -7.85
CA ILE A 76 -6.18 -4.74 -7.16
C ILE A 76 -5.43 -4.44 -5.87
N VAL A 77 -5.34 -3.16 -5.51
CA VAL A 77 -4.93 -2.72 -4.17
C VAL A 77 -6.14 -2.07 -3.53
N MET A 78 -6.65 -2.69 -2.47
CA MET A 78 -7.74 -2.13 -1.68
C MET A 78 -7.13 -1.31 -0.55
N VAL A 79 -7.38 0.00 -0.58
CA VAL A 79 -6.86 0.93 0.41
C VAL A 79 -7.96 1.25 1.40
N LEU A 80 -7.73 0.90 2.66
CA LEU A 80 -8.66 1.11 3.75
C LEU A 80 -8.10 2.17 4.69
N PRO A 81 -8.94 3.01 5.32
CA PRO A 81 -8.50 3.84 6.41
C PRO A 81 -8.15 2.96 7.62
N LYS A 82 -7.12 3.34 8.37
CA LYS A 82 -6.85 2.72 9.67
C LYS A 82 -8.01 3.05 10.59
N VAL A 83 -8.71 2.02 11.03
CA VAL A 83 -9.73 2.16 12.07
C VAL A 83 -9.01 2.50 13.38
N THR A 84 -8.87 3.78 13.70
CA THR A 84 -8.50 4.21 15.05
C THR A 84 -9.73 3.99 15.92
N SER A 85 -9.73 2.94 16.73
CA SER A 85 -10.68 2.83 17.83
C SER A 85 -10.50 4.05 18.74
N HIS A 86 -11.47 4.95 18.74
CA HIS A 86 -11.60 6.01 19.75
C HIS A 86 -12.18 5.43 21.04
#